data_AF-A0A7X9UC60-F1
#
_entry.id   AF-A0A7X9UC60-F1
#
_cell.length_a   1.000
_cell.length_b   1.000
_cell.length_c   1.000
_cell.angle_alpha   90.00
_cell.angle_beta   90.00
_cell.angle_gamma   90.00
#
_symmetry.space_group_name_H-M   'P 1'
#
loop_
_entity.id
_entity.type
_entity.pdbx_description
1 polymer ?
#
loop_
_entity_poly.entity_id
_entity_poly.type
_entity_poly.pdbx_seq_one_letter_code
_entity_poly.pdbx_strand_id
1 'polypeptide(L)'
;MNPYTIVNLINTLVNFYSTLIVIWCLLTWIPMKRDGLLADIAAVIGSLVNPYLNLFRKMMPSTMGIDFSPVIAVLALTVAERLLISIIL
;
A
#
# COMPACT_ATOMS: atom_id res chain seq x y z
N MET A 1 -5.58 -2.47 27.98
CA MET A 1 -5.17 -3.31 26.83
C MET A 1 -3.73 -3.73 27.05
N ASN A 2 -3.40 -4.99 26.78
CA ASN A 2 -2.02 -5.47 26.90
C ASN A 2 -1.19 -4.90 25.73
N PRO A 3 0.05 -4.39 25.94
CA PRO A 3 0.92 -3.92 24.86
C PRO A 3 1.02 -4.88 23.67
N TYR A 4 1.04 -6.19 23.91
CA TYR A 4 1.03 -7.21 22.85
C TYR A 4 -0.22 -7.17 21.96
N THR A 5 -1.39 -6.84 22.53
CA THR A 5 -2.63 -6.69 21.75
C THR A 5 -2.56 -5.48 20.83
N ILE A 6 -1.93 -4.40 21.29
CA ILE A 6 -1.73 -3.17 20.49
C ILE A 6 -0.77 -3.47 19.33
N VAL A 7 0.35 -4.15 19.61
CA VAL A 7 1.31 -4.57 18.58
C VAL A 7 0.65 -5.47 17.53
N ASN A 8 -0.13 -6.48 17.94
CA ASN A 8 -0.84 -7.34 16.98
C ASN A 8 -1.84 -6.57 16.12
N LEU A 9 -2.55 -5.59 16.70
CA LEU A 9 -3.47 -4.74 15.95
C LEU A 9 -2.73 -3.91 14.90
N ILE A 10 -1.61 -3.27 15.28
CA ILE A 10 -0.76 -2.50 14.36
C ILE A 10 -0.26 -3.39 13.23
N ASN A 11 0.30 -4.56 13.56
CA ASN A 11 0.81 -5.51 12.56
C ASN A 11 -0.29 -5.93 11.58
N THR A 12 -1.50 -6.20 12.09
CA THR A 12 -2.63 -6.61 11.24
C THR A 12 -3.01 -5.49 10.27
N LEU A 13 -3.10 -4.25 10.76
CA LEU A 13 -3.46 -3.09 9.94
C LEU A 13 -2.39 -2.77 8.88
N VAL A 14 -1.10 -2.80 9.27
CA VAL A 14 0.01 -2.55 8.37
C VAL A 14 0.09 -3.62 7.29
N ASN A 15 -0.03 -4.90 7.64
CA ASN A 15 -0.03 -6.01 6.68
C ASN A 15 -1.23 -5.93 5.73
N PHE A 16 -2.41 -5.60 6.25
CA PHE A 16 -3.61 -5.41 5.44
C PHE A 16 -3.43 -4.28 4.42
N TYR A 17 -2.95 -3.11 4.87
CA TYR A 17 -2.75 -1.97 3.99
C TYR A 17 -1.61 -2.21 2.96
N SER A 18 -0.52 -2.86 3.37
CA SER A 18 0.54 -3.30 2.45
C SER A 18 0.01 -4.22 1.37
N THR A 19 -0.85 -5.17 1.76
CA THR A 19 -1.48 -6.12 0.83
C THR A 19 -2.38 -5.39 -0.16
N LEU A 20 -3.16 -4.39 0.27
CA LEU A 20 -3.97 -3.56 -0.64
C LEU A 20 -3.10 -2.80 -1.66
N ILE A 21 -1.97 -2.23 -1.23
CA ILE A 21 -1.03 -1.54 -2.13
C ILE A 21 -0.49 -2.51 -3.19
N VAL A 22 -0.09 -3.72 -2.78
CA VAL A 22 0.43 -4.75 -3.69
C VAL A 22 -0.65 -5.23 -4.65
N ILE A 23 -1.86 -5.52 -4.17
CA ILE A 23 -2.99 -5.91 -5.02
C ILE A 23 -3.28 -4.82 -6.04
N TRP A 24 -3.39 -3.56 -5.60
CA TRP A 24 -3.62 -2.44 -6.50
C TRP A 24 -2.52 -2.32 -7.57
N CYS A 25 -1.25 -2.43 -7.17
CA CYS A 25 -0.12 -2.43 -8.09
C CYS A 25 -0.25 -3.53 -9.17
N LEU A 26 -0.52 -4.77 -8.75
CA LEU A 26 -0.71 -5.90 -9.67
C LEU A 26 -1.90 -5.66 -10.62
N LEU A 27 -3.01 -5.11 -10.11
CA LEU A 27 -4.16 -4.76 -10.93
C LEU A 27 -3.81 -3.69 -11.98
N THR A 28 -2.97 -2.71 -11.66
CA THR A 28 -2.54 -1.69 -12.65
C THR A 28 -1.63 -2.22 -13.74
N TRP A 29 -0.87 -3.29 -13.47
CA TRP A 29 0.03 -3.89 -14.45
C TRP A 29 -0.68 -4.81 -15.43
N ILE A 30 -1.85 -5.34 -15.05
CA ILE A 30 -2.65 -6.20 -15.92
C ILE A 30 -3.50 -5.30 -16.83
N PRO A 31 -3.44 -5.47 -18.16
CA PRO A 31 -4.29 -4.71 -19.07
C PRO A 31 -5.77 -5.12 -18.89
N MET A 32 -6.58 -4.21 -18.36
CA MET A 32 -8.00 -4.43 -18.08
C MET A 32 -8.89 -3.77 -19.14
N LYS A 33 -10.07 -4.35 -19.41
CA LYS A 33 -11.13 -3.66 -20.14
C LYS A 33 -11.76 -2.57 -19.24
N ARG A 34 -12.04 -1.40 -19.81
CA ARG A 34 -12.52 -0.22 -19.08
C ARG A 34 -13.87 -0.43 -18.36
N ASP A 35 -14.75 -1.28 -18.90
CA ASP A 35 -16.09 -1.56 -18.35
C ASP A 35 -16.18 -2.93 -17.65
N GLY A 36 -15.09 -3.36 -16.99
CA GLY A 36 -15.04 -4.64 -16.29
C GLY A 36 -15.06 -4.48 -14.77
N LEU A 37 -15.66 -5.45 -14.06
CA LEU A 37 -15.66 -5.50 -12.59
C LEU A 37 -14.26 -5.32 -11.97
N LEU A 38 -13.21 -5.83 -12.63
CA LEU A 38 -11.83 -5.67 -12.18
C LEU A 38 -11.34 -4.22 -12.22
N ALA A 39 -11.78 -3.43 -13.21
CA ALA A 39 -11.44 -2.01 -13.32
C ALA A 39 -12.14 -1.20 -12.21
N ASP A 40 -13.39 -1.52 -11.90
CA ASP A 40 -14.12 -0.90 -10.78
C ASP A 40 -13.46 -1.22 -9.45
N ILE A 41 -13.08 -2.48 -9.21
CA ILE A 41 -12.35 -2.89 -8.00
C ILE A 41 -11.01 -2.16 -7.91
N ALA A 42 -10.25 -2.08 -9.01
CA ALA A 42 -8.97 -1.37 -9.03
C ALA A 42 -9.14 0.13 -8.75
N ALA A 43 -10.22 0.75 -9.24
CA ALA A 43 -10.54 2.15 -8.96
C ALA A 43 -10.89 2.38 -7.49
N VAL A 44 -11.69 1.50 -6.89
CA VAL A 44 -12.06 1.57 -5.46
C VAL A 44 -10.82 1.38 -4.58
N ILE A 45 -10.03 0.32 -4.80
CA ILE A 45 -8.79 0.11 -4.03
C ILE A 45 -7.84 1.29 -4.26
N GLY A 46 -7.75 1.77 -5.51
CA GLY A 46 -6.96 2.93 -5.88
C GLY A 46 -7.34 4.16 -5.09
N SER A 47 -8.63 4.43 -4.87
CA SER A 47 -9.07 5.57 -4.06
C SER A 47 -8.53 5.53 -2.62
N LEU A 48 -8.30 4.33 -2.07
CA LEU A 48 -7.77 4.13 -0.71
C LEU A 48 -6.24 4.24 -0.65
N VAL A 49 -5.53 3.75 -1.66
CA VAL A 49 -4.05 3.72 -1.67
C VAL A 49 -3.43 4.95 -2.34
N ASN A 50 -4.11 5.58 -3.30
CA ASN A 50 -3.58 6.72 -4.07
C ASN A 50 -3.16 7.91 -3.19
N PRO A 51 -3.89 8.33 -2.14
CA PRO A 51 -3.45 9.43 -1.29
C PRO A 51 -2.07 9.20 -0.68
N TYR A 52 -1.78 7.96 -0.27
CA TYR A 52 -0.49 7.54 0.27
C TYR A 52 0.55 7.39 -0.84
N LEU A 53 0.24 6.70 -1.93
CA LEU A 53 1.15 6.50 -3.07
C LEU A 53 1.56 7.83 -3.74
N ASN A 54 0.66 8.81 -3.79
CA ASN A 54 0.92 10.14 -4.35
C ASN A 54 2.05 10.89 -3.62
N LEU A 55 2.31 10.57 -2.34
CA LEU A 55 3.45 11.13 -1.61
C LEU A 55 4.78 10.66 -2.21
N PHE A 56 4.84 9.38 -2.63
CA PHE A 56 6.04 8.75 -3.18
C PHE A 56 6.15 8.91 -4.70
N ARG A 57 5.04 9.16 -5.40
CA ARG A 57 5.02 9.41 -6.86
C ARG A 57 5.88 10.59 -7.30
N LYS A 58 6.03 11.60 -6.45
CA LYS A 58 6.91 12.75 -6.75
C LYS A 58 8.40 12.41 -6.70
N MET A 59 8.76 11.36 -5.95
CA MET A 59 10.15 10.91 -5.81
C MET A 59 10.56 9.93 -6.90
N MET A 60 9.60 9.21 -7.49
CA MET A 60 9.88 8.21 -8.52
C MET A 60 9.76 8.83 -9.91
N PRO A 61 10.81 8.80 -10.75
CA PRO A 61 10.64 9.11 -12.16
C PRO A 61 9.66 8.08 -12.75
N SER A 62 8.69 8.55 -13.54
CA SER A 62 7.75 7.70 -14.28
C SER A 62 8.51 6.91 -15.34
N THR A 63 9.16 5.83 -14.91
CA THR A 63 9.96 4.98 -15.79
C THR A 63 9.01 4.04 -16.52
N MET A 64 8.91 4.20 -17.86
CA MET A 64 8.30 3.20 -18.75
C MET A 64 6.87 2.74 -18.38
N GLY A 65 6.04 3.61 -17.83
CA GLY A 65 4.64 3.30 -17.54
C GLY A 65 4.40 2.26 -16.42
N ILE A 66 5.45 1.85 -15.71
CA ILE A 66 5.35 0.95 -14.55
C ILE A 66 5.45 1.80 -13.27
N ASP A 67 4.45 1.71 -12.40
CA ASP A 67 4.43 2.43 -11.14
C ASP A 67 5.25 1.65 -10.09
N PHE A 68 6.46 2.13 -9.79
CA PHE A 68 7.32 1.58 -8.71
C PHE A 68 7.03 2.21 -7.34
N SER A 69 6.16 3.22 -7.27
CA SER A 69 5.79 3.84 -5.99
C SER A 69 5.26 2.85 -4.94
N PRO A 70 4.56 1.75 -5.29
CA PRO A 70 4.12 0.74 -4.33
C PRO A 70 5.26 0.09 -3.55
N VAL A 71 6.42 -0.12 -4.18
CA VAL A 71 7.57 -0.77 -3.53
C VAL A 71 8.13 0.14 -2.43
N ILE A 72 8.34 1.42 -2.74
CA ILE A 72 8.83 2.40 -1.76
C ILE A 72 7.79 2.63 -0.65
N ALA A 73 6.52 2.70 -1.03
CA ALA A 73 5.42 2.88 -0.08
C ALA A 73 5.36 1.72 0.93
N VAL A 74 5.46 0.47 0.48
CA VAL A 74 5.49 -0.70 1.37
C VAL A 74 6.74 -0.69 2.26
N LEU A 75 7.92 -0.38 1.69
CA LEU A 75 9.16 -0.25 2.47
C LEU A 75 9.04 0.80 3.58
N ALA A 76 8.51 1.98 3.26
CA ALA A 76 8.29 3.06 4.22
C ALA A 76 7.32 2.62 5.32
N LEU A 77 6.27 1.89 4.96
CA LEU A 77 5.29 1.37 5.91
C LEU A 77 5.90 0.33 6.86
N THR A 78 6.72 -0.59 6.36
CA THR A 78 7.43 -1.58 7.19
C THR A 78 8.43 -0.93 8.14
N VAL A 79 9.13 0.13 7.71
CA VAL A 79 10.02 0.88 8.59
C VAL A 79 9.21 1.59 9.69
N ALA A 80 8.12 2.25 9.33
CA ALA A 80 7.24 2.93 10.28
C ALA A 80 6.64 1.96 11.32
N GLU A 81 6.20 0.78 10.88
CA GLU A 81 5.71 -0.30 11.74
C GLU A 81 6.77 -0.72 12.77
N ARG A 82 8.00 -1.02 12.32
CA ARG A 82 9.09 -1.43 13.22
C ARG A 82 9.44 -0.36 14.24
N LEU A 83 9.45 0.91 13.83
CA LEU A 83 9.69 2.03 14.75
C LEU A 83 8.57 2.15 15.79
N LEU A 84 7.30 2.04 15.37
CA LEU A 84 6.17 2.08 16.29
C LEU A 84 6.22 0.93 17.30
N ILE A 85 6.47 -0.30 16.84
CA ILE A 85 6.57 -1.47 17.74
C ILE A 85 7.73 -1.28 18.74
N SER A 86 8.87 -0.78 18.29
CA SER A 86 10.05 -0.53 19.14
C SER A 86 9.82 0.53 20.22
N ILE A 87 8.80 1.38 20.08
CA ILE A 87 8.45 2.39 21.10
C ILE A 87 7.44 1.83 22.11
N ILE A 88 6.60 0.88 21.68
CA ILE A 88 5.50 0.31 22.47
C ILE A 88 5.99 -0.81 23.39
N LEU A 89 7.00 -1.57 22.94
CA LEU A 89 7.66 -2.65 23.70
C LEU A 89 8.90 -2.15 24.41
#